data_AF-A0A9R0YMM5-F1
#
_entry.id   AF-A0A9R0YMM5-F1
#
_cell.length_a   1.000
_cell.length_b   1.000
_cell.length_c   1.000
_cell.angle_alpha   90.00
_cell.angle_beta   90.00
_cell.angle_gamma   90.00
#
_symmetry.space_group_name_H-M   'P 1'
#
loop_
_entity.id
_entity.type
_entity.pdbx_description
1 polymer ?
#
loop_
_entity_poly.entity_id
_entity_poly.type
_entity_poly.pdbx_seq_one_letter_code
_entity_poly.pdbx_strand_id
1 'polypeptide(L)'
;MPLCAVRWNPGNQDEIVCSSSQTDKVLLFDIGYVSSAPTEVLQKGKTKFHGLCSESRKGLTDLAFTPDDKSRLFASGLDGAVYMWDRRLSKTHCVELTALPESQFTSVKLNMDNRTVFGATRNGTIHVWDTRGGRASAAFQSHNEVQPLSSVKISTLLGKIASLKVFER
;
A
#
# COMPACT_ATOMS: atom_id res chain seq x y z
N MET A 1 -13.27 -8.33 12.03
CA MET A 1 -12.18 -8.34 11.04
C MET A 1 -10.92 -7.81 11.72
N PRO A 2 -9.81 -8.55 11.77
CA PRO A 2 -8.57 -8.03 12.32
C PRO A 2 -8.03 -6.93 11.41
N LEU A 3 -7.98 -5.70 11.91
CA LEU A 3 -7.36 -4.59 11.21
C LEU A 3 -5.84 -4.78 11.18
N CYS A 4 -5.22 -4.46 10.05
CA CYS A 4 -3.76 -4.54 9.90
C CYS A 4 -3.09 -3.19 10.06
N ALA A 5 -3.69 -2.14 9.51
CA ALA A 5 -3.19 -0.79 9.69
C ALA A 5 -4.35 0.21 9.81
N VAL A 6 -4.10 1.25 10.62
CA VAL A 6 -4.90 2.46 10.68
C VAL A 6 -3.93 3.64 10.51
N ARG A 7 -4.30 4.59 9.65
CA ARG A 7 -3.51 5.80 9.39
C ARG A 7 -4.39 7.02 9.36
N TRP A 8 -3.86 8.12 9.88
CA TRP A 8 -4.46 9.43 9.75
C TRP A 8 -4.13 10.03 8.39
N ASN A 9 -5.05 10.76 7.78
CA ASN A 9 -4.73 11.57 6.61
C ASN A 9 -4.02 12.85 7.06
N PRO A 10 -2.71 13.03 6.78
CA PRO A 10 -1.99 14.23 7.22
C PRO A 10 -2.54 15.52 6.60
N GLY A 11 -3.20 15.42 5.43
CA GLY A 11 -3.84 16.56 4.82
C GLY A 11 -5.30 16.75 5.22
N ASN A 12 -5.97 15.77 5.84
CA ASN A 12 -7.35 15.91 6.32
C ASN A 12 -7.44 15.46 7.78
N GLN A 13 -7.55 16.44 8.68
CA GLN A 13 -7.57 16.18 10.12
C GLN A 13 -8.79 15.40 10.57
N ASP A 14 -9.85 15.29 9.77
CA ASP A 14 -11.02 14.53 10.14
C ASP A 14 -11.09 13.16 9.45
N GLU A 15 -10.04 12.73 8.74
CA GLU A 15 -10.09 11.48 7.97
C GLU A 15 -9.06 10.46 8.45
N ILE A 16 -9.54 9.25 8.70
CA ILE A 16 -8.72 8.08 8.94
C ILE A 16 -8.97 7.03 7.87
N VAL A 17 -7.98 6.17 7.68
CA VAL A 17 -8.06 5.06 6.76
C VAL A 17 -7.61 3.78 7.45
N CYS A 18 -8.30 2.68 7.17
CA CYS A 18 -7.95 1.37 7.71
C CYS A 18 -7.95 0.27 6.65
N SER A 19 -7.05 -0.69 6.83
CA SER A 19 -6.90 -1.89 6.01
C SER A 19 -7.06 -3.16 6.84
N SER A 20 -7.32 -4.27 6.14
CA SER A 20 -7.43 -5.60 6.72
C SER A 20 -6.67 -6.61 5.87
N SER A 21 -6.07 -7.60 6.52
CA SER A 21 -5.43 -8.75 5.86
C SER A 21 -6.42 -9.71 5.21
N GLN A 22 -7.72 -9.56 5.51
CA GLN A 22 -8.77 -10.44 5.00
C GLN A 22 -9.55 -9.84 3.84
N THR A 23 -9.29 -8.57 3.51
CA THR A 23 -10.06 -7.85 2.49
C THR A 23 -9.16 -7.06 1.55
N ASP A 24 -9.50 -7.10 0.26
CA ASP A 24 -8.92 -6.27 -0.80
C ASP A 24 -9.43 -4.81 -0.76
N LYS A 25 -9.94 -4.38 0.39
CA LYS A 25 -10.58 -3.09 0.58
C LYS A 25 -9.81 -2.26 1.58
N VAL A 26 -9.78 -0.97 1.30
CA VAL A 26 -9.36 0.08 2.20
C VAL A 26 -10.58 0.92 2.53
N LEU A 27 -10.84 1.13 3.82
CA LEU A 27 -12.01 1.84 4.30
C LEU A 27 -11.55 3.19 4.85
N LEU A 28 -12.19 4.26 4.41
CA LEU A 28 -11.97 5.60 4.90
C LEU A 28 -13.15 6.00 5.78
N PHE A 29 -12.86 6.67 6.88
CA PHE A 29 -13.84 7.18 7.82
C PHE A 29 -13.57 8.64 8.06
N ASP A 30 -14.65 9.42 8.05
CA ASP A 30 -14.64 10.76 8.61
C ASP A 30 -14.94 10.64 10.11
N ILE A 31 -14.04 11.15 10.96
CA ILE A 31 -14.15 11.12 12.42
C ILE A 31 -14.87 12.34 12.99
N GLY A 32 -15.10 13.38 12.18
CA GLY A 32 -15.92 14.53 12.56
C GLY A 32 -17.40 14.16 12.65
N TYR A 33 -17.80 13.04 12.05
CA TYR A 33 -19.13 12.46 12.17
C TYR A 33 -19.06 11.06 12.79
N VAL A 34 -19.76 10.82 13.90
CA VAL A 34 -19.81 9.49 14.53
C VAL A 34 -20.70 8.56 13.68
N SER A 35 -20.08 7.90 12.71
CA SER A 35 -20.70 6.88 11.85
C SER A 35 -19.95 5.56 11.95
N SER A 36 -20.71 4.46 11.99
CA SER A 36 -20.17 3.10 11.88
C SER A 36 -19.91 2.68 10.43
N ALA A 37 -20.44 3.43 9.45
CA ALA A 37 -20.23 3.19 8.03
C ALA A 37 -19.05 4.01 7.49
N PRO A 38 -18.20 3.43 6.62
CA PRO A 38 -17.13 4.16 5.97
C PRO A 38 -17.68 5.21 5.01
N THR A 39 -17.06 6.39 4.99
CA THR A 39 -17.39 7.47 4.04
C THR A 39 -16.94 7.12 2.63
N GLU A 40 -15.85 6.38 2.51
CA GLU A 40 -15.34 5.91 1.23
C GLU A 40 -14.73 4.51 1.37
N VAL A 41 -14.90 3.71 0.32
CA VAL A 41 -14.33 2.37 0.22
C VAL A 41 -13.55 2.30 -1.08
N LEU A 42 -12.25 2.08 -0.95
CA LEU A 42 -11.36 1.85 -2.08
C LEU A 42 -11.12 0.35 -2.19
N GLN A 43 -11.28 -0.20 -3.39
CA GLN A 43 -11.07 -1.62 -3.63
C GLN A 43 -9.88 -1.78 -4.57
N LYS A 44 -8.96 -2.71 -4.26
CA LYS A 44 -7.90 -3.05 -5.22
C LYS A 44 -8.46 -3.95 -6.31
N GLY A 45 -7.91 -3.79 -7.52
CA GLY A 45 -8.20 -4.65 -8.66
C GLY A 45 -7.67 -6.08 -8.46
N LYS A 46 -7.99 -6.97 -9.40
CA LYS A 46 -7.35 -8.28 -9.44
C LYS A 46 -5.89 -8.09 -9.85
N THR A 47 -4.97 -8.52 -8.98
CA THR A 47 -3.54 -8.53 -9.31
C THR A 47 -3.24 -9.36 -10.55
N LYS A 48 -2.24 -8.97 -11.34
CA LYS A 48 -1.73 -9.86 -12.40
C LYS A 48 -1.20 -11.19 -11.87
N PHE A 49 -0.83 -11.27 -10.59
CA PHE A 49 -0.37 -12.51 -9.96
C PHE A 49 -1.52 -13.34 -9.38
N HIS A 50 -2.79 -13.03 -9.68
CA HIS A 50 -3.95 -13.66 -9.04
C HIS A 50 -3.99 -15.19 -9.21
N GLY A 51 -3.45 -15.72 -10.31
CA GLY A 51 -3.32 -17.17 -10.54
C GLY A 51 -2.06 -17.83 -9.96
N LEU A 52 -1.07 -17.04 -9.54
CA LEU A 52 0.20 -17.50 -8.97
C LEU A 52 0.22 -17.38 -7.44
N CYS A 53 -0.55 -16.45 -6.90
CA CYS A 53 -0.73 -16.23 -5.48
C CYS A 53 -1.85 -17.11 -4.93
N SER A 54 -1.63 -17.76 -3.79
CA SER A 54 -2.69 -18.44 -3.04
C SER A 54 -3.87 -17.48 -2.79
N GLU A 55 -5.10 -18.01 -2.90
CA GLU A 55 -6.36 -17.37 -2.49
C GLU A 55 -6.29 -16.66 -1.11
N SER A 56 -5.36 -17.08 -0.24
CA SER A 56 -5.13 -16.49 1.09
C SER A 56 -4.33 -15.19 1.09
N ARG A 57 -3.86 -14.67 -0.06
CA ARG A 57 -3.04 -13.45 -0.17
C ARG A 57 -3.84 -12.19 -0.54
N LYS A 58 -5.15 -12.16 -0.24
CA LYS A 58 -6.10 -11.05 -0.48
C LYS A 58 -5.99 -9.90 0.55
N GLY A 59 -4.84 -9.75 1.19
CA GLY A 59 -4.67 -8.88 2.35
C GLY A 59 -3.88 -7.63 2.06
N LEU A 60 -4.30 -6.52 2.66
CA LEU A 60 -3.54 -5.28 2.70
C LEU A 60 -2.94 -5.10 4.10
N THR A 61 -1.62 -4.93 4.19
CA THR A 61 -0.87 -5.01 5.45
C THR A 61 -0.53 -3.65 6.06
N ASP A 62 -0.19 -2.67 5.24
CA ASP A 62 0.15 -1.31 5.67
C ASP A 62 -0.40 -0.27 4.68
N LEU A 63 -0.52 0.97 5.14
CA LEU A 63 -1.08 2.10 4.41
C LEU A 63 -0.16 3.33 4.50
N ALA A 64 -0.14 4.14 3.45
CA ALA A 64 0.55 5.42 3.43
C ALA A 64 -0.21 6.46 2.59
N PHE A 65 -0.35 7.67 3.14
CA PHE A 65 -0.81 8.84 2.39
C PHE A 65 0.38 9.61 1.83
N THR A 66 0.14 10.32 0.74
CA THR A 66 0.99 11.44 0.31
C THR A 66 0.79 12.62 1.26
N PRO A 67 1.86 13.10 1.93
CA PRO A 67 1.80 14.28 2.81
C PRO A 67 1.20 15.54 2.17
N ASP A 68 1.48 15.80 0.89
CA ASP A 68 1.05 17.00 0.18
C ASP A 68 -0.27 16.83 -0.62
N ASP A 69 -0.67 15.59 -0.87
CA ASP A 69 -1.80 15.25 -1.72
C ASP A 69 -2.79 14.36 -0.96
N LYS A 70 -3.94 14.93 -0.59
CA LYS A 70 -5.02 14.22 0.12
C LYS A 70 -5.67 13.12 -0.73
N SER A 71 -5.44 13.13 -2.04
CA SER A 71 -6.12 12.27 -3.00
C SER A 71 -5.40 10.96 -3.26
N ARG A 72 -4.12 10.80 -2.88
CA ARG A 72 -3.40 9.55 -3.14
C ARG A 72 -3.20 8.74 -1.88
N LEU A 73 -3.45 7.44 -2.03
CA LEU A 73 -3.31 6.46 -0.98
C LEU A 73 -2.56 5.27 -1.52
N PHE A 74 -1.66 4.72 -0.71
CA PHE A 74 -0.89 3.53 -1.01
C PHE A 74 -1.21 2.43 0.00
N ALA A 75 -1.28 1.19 -0.47
CA ALA A 75 -1.42 0.02 0.39
C ALA A 75 -0.47 -1.09 -0.04
N SER A 76 0.19 -1.73 0.93
CA SER A 76 1.02 -2.90 0.66
C SER A 76 0.18 -4.17 0.61
N GLY A 77 0.33 -4.96 -0.46
CA GLY A 77 -0.37 -6.21 -0.68
C GLY A 77 0.51 -7.44 -0.38
N LEU A 78 -0.14 -8.50 0.11
CA LEU A 78 0.49 -9.81 0.28
C LEU A 78 0.72 -10.56 -1.03
N ASP A 79 0.21 -10.05 -2.14
CA ASP A 79 0.14 -10.70 -3.44
C ASP A 79 1.21 -10.25 -4.44
N GLY A 80 2.29 -9.60 -3.98
CA GLY A 80 3.38 -9.20 -4.87
C GLY A 80 3.30 -7.76 -5.37
N ALA A 81 2.31 -6.99 -4.90
CA ALA A 81 2.06 -5.63 -5.36
C ALA A 81 1.88 -4.63 -4.21
N VAL A 82 2.27 -3.39 -4.45
CA VAL A 82 1.79 -2.21 -3.70
C VAL A 82 0.74 -1.53 -4.57
N TYR A 83 -0.38 -1.15 -3.99
CA TYR A 83 -1.49 -0.52 -4.68
C TYR A 83 -1.48 0.97 -4.45
N MET A 84 -1.75 1.74 -5.50
CA MET A 84 -1.91 3.17 -5.42
C MET A 84 -3.27 3.57 -5.99
N TRP A 85 -4.07 4.26 -5.18
CA TRP A 85 -5.31 4.90 -5.62
C TRP A 85 -5.09 6.40 -5.77
N ASP A 86 -5.62 6.99 -6.84
CA ASP A 86 -5.82 8.42 -6.96
C ASP A 86 -7.34 8.68 -6.92
N ARG A 87 -7.81 9.19 -5.79
CA ARG A 87 -9.24 9.44 -5.48
C ARG A 87 -9.91 10.41 -6.44
N ARG A 88 -9.14 11.14 -7.26
CA ARG A 88 -9.69 12.05 -8.28
C ARG A 88 -10.11 11.33 -9.56
N LEU A 89 -9.61 10.11 -9.80
CA LEU A 89 -9.86 9.36 -11.02
C LEU A 89 -11.05 8.43 -10.84
N SER A 90 -10.97 7.52 -9.87
CA SER A 90 -12.01 6.55 -9.55
C SER A 90 -11.71 5.84 -8.24
N LYS A 91 -12.77 5.40 -7.54
CA LYS A 91 -12.67 4.61 -6.30
C LYS A 91 -12.27 3.15 -6.54
N THR A 92 -12.37 2.68 -7.79
CA THR A 92 -12.17 1.27 -8.17
C THR A 92 -10.95 1.04 -9.05
N HIS A 93 -10.29 2.10 -9.53
CA HIS A 93 -9.04 1.99 -10.27
C HIS A 93 -7.85 2.27 -9.34
N CYS A 94 -6.97 1.29 -9.25
CA CYS A 94 -5.66 1.43 -8.65
C CYS A 94 -4.57 1.07 -9.65
N VAL A 95 -3.43 1.74 -9.54
CA VAL A 95 -2.19 1.34 -10.21
C VAL A 95 -1.49 0.32 -9.31
N GLU A 96 -1.00 -0.77 -9.89
CA GLU A 96 -0.21 -1.77 -9.18
C GLU A 96 1.29 -1.47 -9.36
N LEU A 97 1.99 -1.21 -8.26
CA LEU A 97 3.44 -1.16 -8.22
C LEU A 97 3.92 -2.59 -7.98
N THR A 98 4.13 -3.35 -9.06
CA THR A 98 4.42 -4.78 -8.99
C THR A 98 5.91 -5.02 -8.76
N ALA A 99 6.23 -6.16 -8.15
CA ALA A 99 7.58 -6.69 -8.05
C ALA A 99 7.59 -8.14 -8.57
N LEU A 100 7.79 -9.12 -7.69
CA LEU A 100 7.71 -10.54 -7.99
C LEU A 100 6.47 -11.14 -7.30
N PRO A 101 5.84 -12.20 -7.84
CA PRO A 101 4.64 -12.81 -7.25
C PRO A 101 4.81 -13.25 -5.78
N GLU A 102 6.02 -13.63 -5.38
CA GLU A 102 6.36 -14.06 -4.03
C GLU A 102 6.62 -12.92 -3.04
N SER A 103 6.71 -11.67 -3.53
CA SER A 103 7.01 -10.48 -2.73
C SER A 103 5.82 -10.06 -1.86
N GLN A 104 5.67 -10.70 -0.70
CA GLN A 104 4.68 -10.30 0.30
C GLN A 104 5.09 -8.96 0.94
N PHE A 105 4.47 -7.86 0.53
CA PHE A 105 4.76 -6.56 1.13
C PHE A 105 4.11 -6.44 2.51
N THR A 106 4.90 -5.97 3.47
CA THR A 106 4.50 -5.80 4.88
C THR A 106 4.52 -4.35 5.32
N SER A 107 5.17 -3.47 4.55
CA SER A 107 5.13 -2.03 4.80
C SER A 107 5.27 -1.25 3.51
N VAL A 108 4.65 -0.07 3.49
CA VAL A 108 4.79 0.91 2.41
C VAL A 108 5.08 2.28 3.01
N LYS A 109 6.04 3.00 2.42
CA LYS A 109 6.40 4.37 2.81
C LYS A 109 6.59 5.23 1.58
N LEU A 110 6.27 6.50 1.72
CA LEU A 110 6.55 7.53 0.74
C LEU A 110 7.73 8.36 1.21
N ASN A 111 8.54 8.79 0.26
CA ASN A 111 9.52 9.84 0.50
C ASN A 111 8.82 11.21 0.59
N MET A 112 9.48 12.16 1.25
CA MET A 112 9.01 13.56 1.37
C MET A 112 8.90 14.28 0.02
N ASP A 113 9.55 13.75 -1.02
CA ASP A 113 9.45 14.27 -2.38
C ASP A 113 8.14 13.89 -3.09
N ASN A 114 7.28 13.07 -2.44
CA ASN A 114 5.99 12.56 -2.91
C ASN A 114 6.05 11.86 -4.27
N ARG A 115 7.24 11.40 -4.64
CA ARG A 115 7.57 10.83 -5.94
C ARG A 115 8.17 9.44 -5.80
N THR A 116 8.82 9.15 -4.69
CA THR A 116 9.41 7.83 -4.45
C THR A 116 8.59 7.04 -3.45
N VAL A 117 8.20 5.82 -3.87
CA VAL A 117 7.50 4.85 -3.04
C VAL A 117 8.47 3.74 -2.68
N PHE A 118 8.49 3.37 -1.41
CA PHE A 118 9.24 2.25 -0.87
C PHE A 118 8.29 1.19 -0.37
N GLY A 119 8.47 -0.05 -0.84
CA GLY A 119 7.75 -1.23 -0.38
C GLY A 119 8.72 -2.20 0.24
N ALA A 120 8.51 -2.55 1.51
CA ALA A 120 9.32 -3.55 2.19
C ALA A 120 8.58 -4.89 2.21
N THR A 121 9.25 -5.94 1.77
CA THR A 121 8.73 -7.30 1.78
C THR A 121 9.05 -8.01 3.09
N ARG A 122 8.29 -9.06 3.40
CA ARG A 122 8.52 -9.95 4.53
C ARG A 122 9.91 -10.59 4.54
N ASN A 123 10.55 -10.75 3.38
CA ASN A 123 11.88 -11.34 3.24
C ASN A 123 13.03 -10.33 3.36
N GLY A 124 12.74 -9.07 3.74
CA GLY A 124 13.75 -8.03 3.98
C GLY A 124 14.28 -7.36 2.71
N THR A 125 13.54 -7.46 1.60
CA THR A 125 13.82 -6.77 0.35
C THR A 125 13.00 -5.49 0.27
N ILE A 126 13.63 -4.38 -0.04
CA ILE A 126 12.96 -3.11 -0.31
C ILE A 126 12.91 -2.89 -1.82
N HIS A 127 11.72 -2.66 -2.34
CA HIS A 127 11.50 -2.21 -3.70
C HIS A 127 11.25 -0.71 -3.72
N VAL A 128 11.80 -0.05 -4.73
CA VAL A 128 11.68 1.40 -4.93
C VAL A 128 11.00 1.64 -6.26
N TRP A 129 9.93 2.43 -6.25
CA TRP A 129 9.25 2.89 -7.46
C TRP A 129 9.34 4.41 -7.52
N ASP A 130 9.48 4.92 -8.74
CA ASP A 130 9.31 6.33 -9.02
C ASP A 130 7.95 6.55 -9.67
N THR A 131 7.12 7.33 -9.01
CA THR A 131 5.81 7.76 -9.49
C THR A 131 5.89 9.11 -10.22
N ARG A 132 7.10 9.58 -10.59
CA ARG A 132 7.33 10.70 -11.53
C ARG A 132 6.75 10.33 -12.89
N GLY A 133 5.52 10.76 -13.08
CA GLY A 133 4.80 10.64 -14.32
C GLY A 133 3.50 11.42 -14.31
N GLY A 134 2.94 11.67 -13.12
CA GLY A 134 1.64 12.33 -13.02
C GLY A 134 0.58 11.62 -13.86
N ARG A 135 -0.58 12.27 -14.03
CA ARG A 135 -1.70 11.72 -14.80
C ARG A 135 -1.43 11.58 -16.31
N ALA A 136 -0.33 12.18 -16.80
CA ALA A 136 -0.02 12.32 -18.23
C ALA A 136 1.12 11.41 -18.72
N SER A 137 1.78 10.67 -17.82
CA SER A 137 2.83 9.74 -18.25
C SER A 137 2.22 8.49 -18.88
N ALA A 138 2.86 8.01 -19.94
CA ALA A 138 2.51 6.76 -20.59
C ALA A 138 2.47 5.57 -19.61
N ALA A 139 3.20 5.60 -18.49
CA ALA A 139 3.11 4.58 -17.44
C ALA A 139 1.74 4.58 -16.72
N PHE A 140 1.10 5.74 -16.57
CA PHE A 140 -0.25 5.88 -16.00
C PHE A 140 -1.36 5.72 -17.06
N GLN A 141 -1.05 5.98 -18.34
CA GLN A 141 -2.01 5.94 -19.45
C GLN A 141 -2.06 4.59 -20.17
N SER A 142 -0.95 3.84 -20.21
CA SER A 142 -0.87 2.63 -21.04
C SER A 142 -1.35 1.38 -20.32
N HIS A 143 -0.89 1.01 -19.13
CA HIS A 143 -1.36 -0.21 -18.46
C HIS A 143 -1.19 -0.15 -16.94
N ASN A 144 -2.10 -0.77 -16.19
CA ASN A 144 -2.32 -0.77 -14.73
C ASN A 144 -1.11 -1.12 -13.82
N GLU A 145 0.13 -1.09 -14.30
CA GLU A 145 1.29 -1.52 -13.53
C GLU A 145 2.56 -0.71 -13.73
N VAL A 146 3.35 -0.60 -12.66
CA VAL A 146 4.66 0.04 -12.66
C VAL A 146 5.69 -0.92 -12.04
N GLN A 147 6.78 -1.17 -12.76
CA GLN A 147 7.88 -2.00 -12.27
C GLN A 147 8.80 -1.22 -11.32
N PRO A 148 9.51 -1.90 -10.40
CA PRO A 148 10.39 -1.22 -9.46
C PRO A 148 11.62 -0.70 -10.20
N LEU A 149 12.01 0.53 -9.91
CA LEU A 149 13.26 1.10 -10.40
C LEU A 149 14.47 0.38 -9.81
N SER A 150 14.38 0.01 -8.54
CA SER A 150 15.44 -0.72 -7.85
C SER A 150 14.88 -1.62 -6.77
N SER A 151 15.67 -2.64 -6.43
CA SER A 151 15.38 -3.55 -5.33
C SER A 151 16.65 -3.76 -4.52
N VAL A 152 16.57 -3.57 -3.20
CA VAL A 152 17.70 -3.63 -2.28
C VAL A 152 17.35 -4.61 -1.16
N LYS A 153 18.16 -5.67 -1.02
CA LYS A 153 18.02 -6.64 0.08
C LYS A 153 18.87 -6.17 1.27
N ILE A 154 18.22 -5.79 2.37
CA ILE A 154 18.93 -5.13 3.49
C ILE A 154 19.91 -6.09 4.17
N SER A 155 19.54 -7.36 4.37
CA SER A 155 20.48 -8.43 4.77
C SER A 155 19.73 -9.76 4.88
N THR A 156 20.37 -10.87 4.50
CA THR A 156 19.88 -12.23 4.81
C THR A 156 19.93 -12.57 6.31
N LEU A 157 20.68 -11.80 7.10
CA LEU A 157 20.88 -12.04 8.54
C LEU A 157 19.82 -11.36 9.42
N LEU A 158 19.01 -10.45 8.88
CA LEU A 158 17.92 -9.80 9.63
C LEU A 158 16.89 -10.81 10.16
N GLY A 159 16.64 -11.89 9.43
CA GLY A 159 15.77 -12.98 9.90
C GLY A 159 16.34 -13.79 11.08
N LYS A 160 17.63 -13.63 11.41
CA LYS A 160 18.28 -14.25 12.58
C LYS A 160 18.26 -13.34 13.81
N ILE A 161 17.90 -12.06 13.65
CA ILE A 161 17.73 -11.18 14.79
C ILE A 161 16.41 -11.59 15.44
N ALA A 162 16.50 -12.22 16.61
CA ALA A 162 15.32 -12.55 17.40
C ALA A 162 14.46 -11.29 17.54
N SER A 163 13.15 -11.42 17.31
CA SER A 163 12.19 -10.33 17.45
C SER A 163 12.48 -9.59 18.76
N LEU A 164 12.92 -8.33 18.65
CA LEU A 164 13.01 -7.41 19.77
C LEU A 164 11.58 -7.18 20.23
N LYS A 165 11.05 -8.09 21.06
CA LYS A 165 9.89 -7.81 21.88
C LYS A 165 10.30 -6.64 22.75
N VAL A 166 9.70 -5.49 22.48
CA VAL A 166 9.76 -4.32 23.34
C VAL A 166 9.44 -4.81 24.75
N PHE A 167 10.42 -4.72 25.65
CA PHE A 167 10.19 -4.88 27.07
C PHE A 167 9.39 -3.64 27.52
N GLU A 168 8.06 -3.73 27.50
CA GLU A 168 7.26 -2.85 28.35
C GLU A 168 7.49 -3.31 29.79
N ARG A 169 8.05 -2.41 30.61
CA ARG A 169 8.07 -2.48 32.07
C ARG A 169 6.99 -1.58 32.61
#